data_AF-J3MIW8-F1
#
_entry.id   AF-J3MIW8-F1
#
_cell.length_a   1.000
_cell.length_b   1.000
_cell.length_c   1.000
_cell.angle_alpha   90.00
_cell.angle_beta   90.00
_cell.angle_gamma   90.00
#
_symmetry.space_group_name_H-M   'P 1'
#
loop_
_entity.id
_entity.type
_entity.pdbx_description
1 polymer ?
#
loop_
_entity_poly.entity_id
_entity_poly.type
_entity_poly.pdbx_seq_one_letter_code
_entity_poly.pdbx_strand_id
1 'polypeptide(L)' 'MDTKECAARRALPPGFRFRPTDEELVVHYLRRRALDTPLPPAVDIPDVRLLAVSPAAPRTPPPWTATMKPSSTAAR' A
#
# COMPACT_ATOMS: atom_id res chain seq x y z
N MET A 1 -21.80 3.73 -1.53
CA MET A 1 -20.61 4.19 -2.29
C MET A 1 -19.54 3.14 -2.07
N ASP A 2 -19.80 2.00 -2.69
CA ASP A 2 -19.07 0.77 -2.50
C ASP A 2 -17.92 0.81 -3.49
N THR A 3 -16.85 1.49 -3.13
CA THR A 3 -15.59 1.50 -3.88
C THR A 3 -14.92 0.15 -3.67
N LYS A 4 -15.55 -0.91 -4.18
CA LYS A 4 -14.95 -2.23 -4.31
C LYS A 4 -13.81 -2.09 -5.31
N GLU A 5 -12.59 -2.12 -4.79
CA GLU A 5 -11.49 -2.93 -5.29
C GLU A 5 -11.77 -3.62 -6.64
N CYS A 6 -11.78 -2.84 -7.73
CA CYS A 6 -12.09 -3.34 -9.07
C CYS A 6 -10.97 -3.10 -10.08
N ALA A 7 -9.85 -2.47 -9.66
CA ALA A 7 -8.63 -2.59 -10.43
C ALA A 7 -8.06 -3.98 -10.14
N ALA A 8 -8.62 -5.00 -10.81
CA ALA A 8 -7.92 -6.24 -11.04
C ALA A 8 -6.48 -5.85 -11.38
N ARG A 9 -5.54 -6.23 -10.51
CA ARG A 9 -4.10 -6.18 -10.82
C ARG A 9 -4.02 -6.81 -12.20
N ARG A 10 -3.87 -6.00 -13.25
CA ARG A 10 -3.62 -6.52 -14.59
C ARG A 10 -2.46 -7.47 -14.36
N ALA A 11 -2.68 -8.76 -14.57
CA ALA A 11 -1.74 -9.79 -14.17
C ALA A 11 -0.49 -9.58 -15.03
N LEU A 12 0.42 -8.75 -14.53
CA LEU A 12 1.65 -8.45 -15.22
C LEU A 12 2.47 -9.75 -15.20
N PRO A 13 3.12 -10.08 -16.31
CA PRO A 13 3.99 -11.25 -16.34
C PRO A 13 5.00 -11.21 -15.18
N PRO A 14 5.35 -12.38 -14.62
CA PRO A 14 6.39 -12.46 -13.61
C PRO A 14 7.67 -11.80 -14.14
N GLY A 15 8.23 -10.87 -13.36
CA GLY A 15 9.41 -10.08 -13.75
C GLY A 15 9.11 -8.64 -14.14
N PHE A 16 7.84 -8.27 -14.38
CA PHE A 16 7.49 -6.86 -14.57
C PHE A 16 7.70 -6.09 -13.26
N ARG A 17 8.49 -5.02 -13.33
CA ARG A 17 8.88 -4.20 -12.18
C ARG A 17 8.64 -2.74 -12.50
N PHE A 18 8.30 -1.99 -11.46
CA PHE A 18 8.21 -0.55 -11.55
C PHE A 18 9.63 0.04 -11.62
N ARG A 19 10.06 0.47 -12.81
CA ARG A 19 11.32 1.18 -13.06
C ARG A 19 11.10 2.36 -14.02
N PRO A 20 10.37 3.41 -13.60
CA PRO A 20 10.14 4.57 -14.45
C PRO A 20 11.44 5.37 -14.67
N THR A 21 11.51 6.13 -15.76
CA THR A 21 12.46 7.26 -15.86
C THR A 21 11.99 8.46 -15.04
N ASP A 22 12.85 9.45 -14.85
CA ASP A 22 12.50 10.68 -14.14
C ASP A 22 11.34 11.42 -14.84
N GLU A 23 11.35 11.48 -16.18
CA GLU A 23 10.26 12.08 -16.95
C GLU A 23 8.96 11.30 -16.78
N GLU A 24 9.02 9.98 -16.85
CA GLU A 24 7.83 9.14 -16.68
C GLU A 24 7.25 9.30 -15.26
N LEU A 25 8.11 9.34 -14.24
CA LEU A 25 7.71 9.54 -12.84
C LEU A 25 6.96 10.86 -12.67
N VAL A 26 7.49 11.95 -13.21
CA VAL A 26 6.90 13.29 -13.07
C VAL A 26 5.59 13.38 -13.87
N VAL A 27 5.60 13.02 -15.14
CA VAL A 27 4.46 13.25 -16.06
C VAL A 27 3.31 12.29 -15.80
N HIS A 28 3.61 11.01 -15.58
CA HIS A 28 2.58 9.97 -15.49
C HIS A 28 2.11 9.67 -14.07
N TYR A 29 2.89 10.02 -13.04
CA TYR A 29 2.52 9.72 -11.65
C TYR A 29 2.35 10.98 -10.81
N LEU A 30 3.40 11.79 -10.64
CA LEU A 30 3.37 12.94 -9.72
C LEU A 30 2.39 14.02 -10.19
N ARG A 31 2.45 14.42 -11.46
CA ARG A 31 1.57 15.44 -12.03
C ARG A 31 0.10 15.00 -11.99
N ARG A 32 -0.18 13.73 -12.28
CA ARG A 32 -1.55 13.19 -12.24
C ARG A 32 -2.10 13.21 -10.82
N ARG A 33 -1.29 12.79 -9.84
CA ARG A 33 -1.67 12.85 -8.42
C ARG A 33 -1.95 14.27 -7.95
N ALA A 34 -1.10 15.24 -8.34
CA ALA A 34 -1.30 16.65 -7.98
C ALA A 34 -2.57 17.28 -8.61
N LEU A 35 -3.09 16.68 -9.68
CA LEU A 35 -4.29 17.11 -10.39
C LEU A 35 -5.48 16.16 -10.13
N ASP A 36 -5.41 15.30 -9.10
CA ASP A 36 -6.42 14.29 -8.76
C ASP A 36 -6.90 13.44 -9.96
N THR A 37 -6.00 13.21 -10.91
CA THR A 37 -6.24 12.44 -12.13
C THR A 37 -5.90 10.97 -11.90
N PRO A 38 -6.64 10.00 -12.48
CA PRO A 38 -6.37 8.59 -12.28
C PRO A 38 -4.93 8.18 -12.66
N LEU A 39 -4.28 7.48 -11.72
CA LEU A 39 -2.96 6.88 -11.89
C LEU A 39 -3.02 5.63 -12.78
N PRO A 40 -1.91 5.24 -13.42
CA PRO A 40 -1.83 3.98 -14.15
C PRO A 40 -2.20 2.77 -13.24
N PRO A 41 -3.12 1.88 -13.65
CA PRO A 41 -3.69 0.83 -12.78
C PRO A 41 -2.71 -0.30 -12.43
N ALA A 42 -1.52 -0.30 -13.01
CA ALA A 42 -0.49 -1.31 -12.77
C ALA A 42 0.40 -0.99 -11.56
N VAL A 43 0.30 0.21 -10.99
CA VAL A 43 1.21 0.69 -9.94
C VAL A 43 0.39 1.22 -8.75
N ASP A 44 0.62 0.62 -7.59
CA ASP A 44 0.04 1.06 -6.33
C ASP A 44 1.02 2.01 -5.63
N ILE A 45 0.60 3.26 -5.40
CA ILE A 45 1.42 4.30 -4.75
C ILE A 45 0.62 4.86 -3.57
N PRO A 46 0.86 4.39 -2.33
CA PRO A 46 0.09 4.82 -1.17
C PRO A 46 0.38 6.27 -0.78
N ASP A 47 -0.55 6.90 -0.07
CA ASP A 47 -0.32 8.14 0.68
C ASP A 47 0.41 7.82 1.98
N VAL A 48 1.65 8.31 2.10
CA VAL A 48 2.49 8.09 3.29
C VAL A 48 3.05 9.42 3.77
N ARG A 49 2.89 9.71 5.05
CA ARG A 49 3.57 10.82 5.72
C ARG A 49 5.04 10.45 5.95
N LEU A 50 5.87 10.67 4.92
CA LEU A 50 7.27 10.22 4.88
C LEU A 50 8.07 10.60 6.13
N LEU A 51 7.90 11.83 6.63
CA LEU A 51 8.65 12.35 7.77
C LEU A 51 8.22 11.77 9.13
N ALA A 52 7.04 11.17 9.21
CA ALA A 52 6.52 10.57 10.44
C ALA A 52 6.89 9.08 10.57
N VAL A 53 7.45 8.48 9.52
CA VAL A 53 7.80 7.06 9.47
C VAL A 53 9.31 6.92 9.54
N SER A 54 9.82 6.17 10.53
CA SER A 54 11.23 5.81 10.56
C SER A 54 11.53 4.88 9.38
N PRO A 55 12.64 5.09 8.63
CA PRO A 55 12.98 4.24 7.50
C PRO A 55 13.22 2.78 7.90
N ALA A 56 13.56 2.53 9.17
CA ALA A 56 13.75 1.19 9.71
C ALA A 56 12.47 0.55 10.28
N ALA A 57 11.34 1.27 10.30
CA ALA A 57 10.10 0.74 10.86
C ALA A 57 9.52 -0.36 9.94
N PRO A 58 9.13 -1.52 10.49
CA PRO A 58 8.42 -2.54 9.73
C PRO A 58 7.08 -1.97 9.26
N ARG A 59 6.75 -2.21 7.99
CA ARG A 59 5.52 -1.71 7.36
C ARG A 59 4.24 -2.44 7.82
N THR A 60 4.29 -3.21 8.90
CA THR A 60 3.18 -4.02 9.43
C THR A 60 3.08 -3.94 10.95
N PRO A 61 1.87 -3.84 11.54
CA PRO A 61 1.70 -4.19 12.94
C PRO A 61 1.92 -5.70 13.10
N PRO A 62 2.55 -6.16 14.19
CA PRO A 62 2.79 -7.58 14.39
C PRO A 62 1.47 -8.34 14.64
N PRO A 63 1.32 -9.57 14.12
CA PRO A 63 0.06 -10.32 14.09
C PRO A 63 -0.48 -10.74 15.48
N TRP A 64 0.31 -10.59 16.55
CA TRP A 64 -0.04 -11.02 17.91
C TRP A 64 -0.71 -9.93 18.76
N THR A 65 -0.82 -8.67 18.29
CA THR A 65 -1.52 -7.60 19.03
C THR A 65 -3.04 -7.65 18.87
N ALA A 66 -3.56 -8.50 17.98
CA ALA A 66 -4.98 -8.84 17.91
C ALA A 66 -5.34 -9.81 19.05
N THR A 67 -5.46 -9.24 20.26
CA THR A 67 -6.19 -9.74 21.43
C THR A 67 -6.75 -11.17 21.28
N MET A 68 -5.98 -12.15 21.72
CA MET A 68 -6.56 -13.30 22.40
C MET A 68 -6.33 -13.05 23.88
N LYS A 69 -7.36 -12.55 24.59
CA LYS A 69 -7.41 -12.65 26.04
C LYS A 69 -7.37 -14.13 26.40
N PRO A 70 -6.40 -14.64 27.16
CA PRO A 70 -6.59 -15.92 27.80
C PRO A 70 -7.69 -15.71 28.85
N SER A 71 -8.88 -16.25 28.58
CA SER A 71 -9.88 -16.49 29.61
C SER A 71 -9.30 -17.51 30.58
N SER A 72 -8.64 -17.02 31.61
CA SER A 72 -8.37 -17.77 32.83
C SER A 72 -9.71 -18.19 33.42
N THR A 73 -10.10 -19.45 33.22
CA THR A 73 -10.96 -20.17 34.17
C THR A 73 -10.03 -21.06 34.97
N ALA A 74 -9.72 -20.55 36.16
CA ALA A 74 -9.05 -21.28 37.21
C ALA A 74 -9.91 -22.46 37.68
N ALA A 75 -9.21 -23.48 38.18
CA ALA A 75 -9.68 -24.50 39.12
C ALA A 75 -10.65 -25.55 38.58
N ARG A 76 -10.14 -26.76 38.34
CA ARG A 76 -10.28 -27.83 39.34
C ARG A 76 -9.21 -28.91 39.17
#